data_AF-A0A967GV08-F1
#
_entry.id   AF-A0A967GV08-F1
#
_cell.length_a   1.000
_cell.length_b   1.000
_cell.length_c   1.000
_cell.angle_alpha   90.00
_cell.angle_beta   90.00
_cell.angle_gamma   90.00
#
_symmetry.space_group_name_H-M   'P 1'
#
loop_
_entity.id
_entity.type
_entity.pdbx_description
1 polymer ?
#
loop_
_entity_poly.entity_id
_entity_poly.type
_entity_poly.pdbx_seq_one_letter_code
_entity_poly.pdbx_strand_id
1 'polypeptide(L)'
;NLYLTVLVTGLAVRLDWISLAARYAELEILGNWWIIGVAGAFFVVEFFADKVPWLDSAWDSMHTVIRPAGGILLALAALGELDPVVSVVAALLFGGVSLVTHSAKAGARLLINTSPEPVTNTAASVAEDGIVLGGLALLGVSPTVAFFVFLVLSFLAGMLAVKTWKLLWRGMG
;
A
#
# COMPACT_ATOMS: atom_id res chain seq x y z
N ASN A 1 0.39 3.16 0.63
CA ASN A 1 -0.75 4.07 0.37
C ASN A 1 -1.49 3.58 -0.88
N LEU A 2 -2.71 3.05 -0.75
CA LEU A 2 -3.47 2.48 -1.88
C LEU A 2 -3.83 3.56 -2.92
N TYR A 3 -4.29 4.71 -2.43
CA TYR A 3 -4.76 5.80 -3.29
C TYR A 3 -3.63 6.44 -4.07
N LEU A 4 -2.48 6.67 -3.43
CA LEU A 4 -1.31 7.15 -4.13
C LEU A 4 -0.84 6.16 -5.20
N THR A 5 -0.90 4.86 -4.92
CA THR A 5 -0.58 3.83 -5.92
C THR A 5 -1.49 3.95 -7.13
N VAL A 6 -2.81 3.96 -6.94
CA VAL A 6 -3.79 4.08 -8.03
C VAL A 6 -3.66 5.40 -8.78
N LEU A 7 -3.43 6.51 -8.06
CA LEU A 7 -3.25 7.83 -8.64
C LEU A 7 -2.05 7.86 -9.59
N VAL A 8 -0.89 7.40 -9.12
CA VAL A 8 0.37 7.49 -9.88
C VAL A 8 0.40 6.49 -11.03
N THR A 9 -0.03 5.24 -10.80
CA THR A 9 -0.13 4.25 -11.89
C THR A 9 -1.19 4.67 -12.90
N GLY A 10 -2.34 5.17 -12.46
CA GLY A 10 -3.39 5.69 -13.33
C GLY A 10 -2.93 6.85 -14.19
N LEU A 11 -2.21 7.83 -13.61
CA LEU A 11 -1.59 8.92 -14.37
C LEU A 11 -0.55 8.39 -15.36
N ALA A 12 0.29 7.44 -14.95
CA ALA A 12 1.30 6.85 -15.83
C ALA A 12 0.67 6.13 -17.05
N VAL A 13 -0.43 5.42 -16.86
CA VAL A 13 -1.22 4.82 -17.94
C VAL A 13 -1.87 5.91 -18.80
N ARG A 14 -2.53 6.90 -18.18
CA ARG A 14 -3.29 7.94 -18.87
C ARG A 14 -2.45 8.88 -19.73
N LEU A 15 -1.22 9.13 -19.30
CA LEU A 15 -0.24 9.99 -19.98
C LEU A 15 0.75 9.20 -20.84
N ASP A 16 0.52 7.89 -21.04
CA ASP A 16 1.37 7.00 -21.83
C ASP A 16 2.84 6.98 -21.36
N TRP A 17 3.09 7.18 -20.06
CA TRP A 17 4.42 7.06 -19.46
C TRP A 17 4.90 5.60 -19.39
N ILE A 18 3.96 4.66 -19.38
CA ILE A 18 4.21 3.22 -19.43
C ILE A 18 3.38 2.59 -20.54
N SER A 19 3.99 1.67 -21.29
CA SER A 19 3.27 0.85 -22.27
C SER A 19 2.88 -0.48 -21.62
N LEU A 20 1.57 -0.71 -21.49
CA LEU A 20 1.05 -1.97 -20.96
C LEU A 20 1.13 -3.05 -22.04
N ALA A 21 1.63 -4.23 -21.68
CA ALA A 21 1.51 -5.41 -22.54
C ALA A 21 0.05 -5.88 -22.59
N ALA A 22 -0.37 -6.53 -23.68
CA ALA A 22 -1.76 -6.98 -23.87
C ALA A 22 -2.31 -7.83 -22.70
N ARG A 23 -1.46 -8.61 -22.04
CA ARG A 23 -1.81 -9.40 -20.85
C ARG A 23 -2.20 -8.57 -19.61
N TYR A 24 -2.01 -7.26 -19.65
CA TYR A 24 -2.31 -6.30 -18.58
C TYR A 24 -3.36 -5.28 -19.00
N ALA A 25 -4.16 -5.57 -20.04
CA ALA A 25 -5.20 -4.67 -20.54
C ALA A 25 -6.20 -4.25 -19.45
N GLU A 26 -6.44 -5.11 -18.46
CA GLU A 26 -7.30 -4.77 -17.32
C GLU A 26 -6.80 -3.56 -16.50
N LEU A 27 -5.49 -3.30 -16.49
CA LEU A 27 -4.92 -2.13 -15.82
C LEU A 27 -5.15 -0.82 -16.58
N GLU A 28 -5.56 -0.86 -17.86
CA GLU A 28 -5.90 0.34 -18.62
C GLU A 28 -7.02 1.13 -17.96
N ILE A 29 -7.91 0.45 -17.23
CA ILE A 29 -9.01 1.08 -16.50
C ILE A 29 -8.50 2.14 -15.51
N LEU A 30 -7.31 1.95 -14.93
CA LEU A 30 -6.71 2.90 -13.98
C LEU A 30 -6.44 4.26 -14.63
N GLY A 31 -6.28 4.31 -15.96
CA GLY A 31 -6.15 5.55 -16.72
C GLY A 31 -7.43 6.39 -16.80
N ASN A 32 -8.57 5.90 -16.32
CA ASN A 32 -9.82 6.66 -16.34
C ASN A 32 -9.75 7.88 -15.41
N TRP A 33 -10.11 9.07 -15.92
CA TRP A 33 -10.07 10.33 -15.15
C TRP A 33 -10.90 10.32 -13.87
N TRP A 34 -12.01 9.56 -13.82
CA TRP A 34 -12.79 9.41 -12.59
C TRP A 34 -12.04 8.61 -11.53
N ILE A 35 -11.36 7.52 -11.93
CA ILE A 35 -10.56 6.70 -11.02
C ILE A 35 -9.38 7.51 -10.49
N ILE A 36 -8.66 8.21 -11.37
CA ILE A 36 -7.57 9.13 -11.01
C ILE A 36 -8.08 10.22 -10.06
N GLY A 37 -9.22 10.84 -10.38
CA GLY A 37 -9.81 11.91 -9.57
C GLY A 37 -10.22 11.44 -8.17
N VAL A 38 -10.89 10.28 -8.06
CA VAL A 38 -11.27 9.70 -6.77
C VAL A 38 -10.03 9.29 -5.98
N ALA A 39 -9.06 8.62 -6.60
CA ALA A 39 -7.81 8.25 -5.95
C ALA A 39 -7.05 9.49 -5.47
N GLY A 40 -6.98 10.54 -6.29
CA GLY A 40 -6.38 11.82 -5.91
C GLY A 40 -7.07 12.48 -4.72
N ALA A 41 -8.41 12.53 -4.72
CA ALA A 41 -9.17 13.10 -3.61
C ALA A 41 -8.94 12.31 -2.31
N PHE A 42 -9.01 10.98 -2.36
CA PHE A 42 -8.77 10.13 -1.18
C PHE A 42 -7.33 10.19 -0.70
N PHE A 43 -6.36 10.31 -1.61
CA PHE A 43 -4.97 10.54 -1.26
C PHE A 43 -4.78 11.86 -0.50
N VAL A 44 -5.40 12.95 -0.97
CA VAL A 44 -5.37 14.25 -0.28
C VAL A 44 -5.98 14.13 1.11
N VAL A 45 -7.13 13.46 1.23
CA VAL A 45 -7.77 13.23 2.54
C VAL A 45 -6.86 12.41 3.45
N GLU A 46 -6.30 11.28 2.98
CA GLU A 46 -5.35 10.45 3.75
C GLU A 46 -4.14 11.29 4.21
N PHE A 47 -3.53 12.06 3.31
CA PHE A 47 -2.37 12.87 3.62
C PHE A 47 -2.62 13.87 4.75
N PHE A 48 -3.81 14.48 4.81
CA PHE A 48 -4.17 15.38 5.90
C PHE A 48 -4.67 14.64 7.15
N ALA A 49 -5.40 13.54 6.98
CA ALA A 49 -5.89 12.70 8.07
C ALA A 49 -4.75 12.16 8.93
N ASP A 50 -3.68 11.67 8.30
CA ASP A 50 -2.47 11.13 8.92
C ASP A 50 -1.77 12.11 9.89
N LYS A 51 -2.06 13.41 9.80
CA LYS A 51 -1.44 14.45 10.65
C LYS A 51 -2.20 14.67 11.96
N VAL A 52 -3.43 14.19 12.06
CA VAL A 52 -4.31 14.39 13.22
C VAL A 52 -4.61 13.03 13.85
N PRO A 53 -4.08 12.70 15.05
CA PRO A 53 -4.07 11.33 15.59
C PRO A 53 -5.42 10.60 15.61
N TRP A 54 -6.49 11.30 16.00
CA TRP A 54 -7.82 10.69 16.06
C TRP A 54 -8.46 10.53 14.67
N LEU A 55 -8.12 11.41 13.73
CA LEU A 55 -8.58 11.32 12.35
C LEU A 55 -7.83 10.23 11.59
N ASP A 56 -6.52 10.09 11.83
CA ASP A 56 -5.66 8.98 11.39
C ASP A 56 -6.24 7.65 11.85
N SER A 57 -6.54 7.51 13.15
CA SER A 57 -7.15 6.28 13.71
C SER A 57 -8.52 5.97 13.10
N ALA A 58 -9.38 6.98 12.94
CA ALA A 58 -10.69 6.81 12.31
C ALA A 58 -10.56 6.41 10.83
N TRP A 59 -9.65 7.06 10.09
CA TRP A 59 -9.34 6.73 8.70
C TRP A 59 -8.86 5.29 8.59
N ASP A 60 -7.88 4.88 9.39
CA ASP A 60 -7.32 3.52 9.38
C ASP A 60 -8.36 2.45 9.75
N SER A 61 -9.32 2.76 10.63
CA SER A 61 -10.39 1.84 10.98
C SER A 61 -11.26 1.47 9.76
N MET A 62 -11.70 2.47 8.99
CA MET A 62 -12.46 2.25 7.75
C MET A 62 -11.63 1.47 6.72
N HIS A 63 -10.34 1.80 6.63
CA HIS A 63 -9.43 1.23 5.65
C HIS A 63 -8.95 -0.18 5.95
N THR A 64 -9.27 -0.70 7.13
CA THR A 64 -9.07 -2.12 7.48
C THR A 64 -9.86 -3.05 6.55
N VAL A 65 -10.97 -2.58 5.96
CA VAL A 65 -11.75 -3.33 4.96
C VAL A 65 -11.43 -2.86 3.55
N ILE A 66 -11.35 -1.55 3.33
CA ILE A 66 -11.18 -0.96 1.99
C ILE A 66 -9.84 -1.35 1.37
N ARG A 67 -8.75 -1.34 2.15
CA ARG A 67 -7.41 -1.64 1.60
C ARG A 67 -7.27 -3.10 1.18
N PRO A 68 -7.66 -4.11 1.99
CA PRO A 68 -7.64 -5.49 1.52
C PRO A 68 -8.47 -5.71 0.25
N ALA A 69 -9.67 -5.14 0.17
CA ALA A 69 -10.49 -5.22 -1.03
C ALA A 69 -9.80 -4.57 -2.24
N GLY A 70 -9.27 -3.36 -2.08
CA GLY A 70 -8.52 -2.68 -3.15
C GLY A 70 -7.25 -3.42 -3.57
N GLY A 71 -6.53 -4.01 -2.61
CA GLY A 71 -5.34 -4.82 -2.86
C GLY A 71 -5.65 -6.08 -3.66
N ILE A 72 -6.77 -6.75 -3.37
CA ILE A 72 -7.26 -7.89 -4.16
C ILE A 72 -7.54 -7.44 -5.60
N LEU A 73 -8.33 -6.38 -5.77
CA LEU A 73 -8.76 -5.92 -7.09
C LEU A 73 -7.55 -5.52 -7.96
N LEU A 74 -6.60 -4.76 -7.39
CA LEU A 74 -5.38 -4.38 -8.10
C LEU A 74 -4.49 -5.58 -8.42
N ALA A 75 -4.35 -6.53 -7.51
CA ALA A 75 -3.51 -7.69 -7.75
C ALA A 75 -4.10 -8.59 -8.84
N LEU A 76 -5.41 -8.84 -8.83
CA LEU A 76 -6.06 -9.64 -9.87
C LEU A 76 -5.93 -8.95 -11.23
N ALA A 77 -6.21 -7.64 -11.31
CA ALA A 77 -6.03 -6.88 -12.55
C ALA A 77 -4.57 -6.91 -13.06
N ALA A 78 -3.59 -6.90 -12.15
CA ALA A 78 -2.18 -6.98 -12.51
C ALA A 78 -1.73 -8.39 -12.93
N LEU A 79 -2.41 -9.44 -12.47
CA LEU A 79 -2.13 -10.82 -12.88
C LEU A 79 -2.82 -11.20 -14.20
N GLY A 80 -3.90 -10.50 -14.55
CA GLY A 80 -4.67 -10.73 -15.77
C GLY A 80 -5.55 -11.97 -15.68
N GLU A 81 -5.85 -12.57 -16.82
CA GLU A 81 -6.67 -13.79 -16.88
C GLU A 81 -5.97 -14.98 -16.20
N LEU A 82 -6.62 -15.50 -15.17
CA LEU A 82 -6.16 -16.64 -14.39
C LEU A 82 -7.24 -17.72 -14.33
N ASP A 83 -6.82 -18.97 -14.14
CA ASP A 83 -7.74 -20.04 -13.76
C ASP A 83 -8.51 -19.66 -12.47
N PRO A 84 -9.82 -19.97 -12.36
CA PRO A 84 -10.62 -19.57 -11.21
C PRO A 84 -10.05 -19.99 -9.85
N VAL A 85 -9.43 -21.17 -9.76
CA VAL A 85 -8.79 -21.63 -8.51
C VAL A 85 -7.61 -20.74 -8.16
N VAL A 86 -6.79 -20.39 -9.16
CA VAL A 86 -5.64 -19.50 -8.98
C VAL A 86 -6.08 -18.09 -8.61
N SER A 87 -7.17 -17.57 -9.20
CA SER A 87 -7.74 -16.27 -8.83
C SER A 87 -8.18 -16.22 -7.36
N VAL A 88 -8.81 -17.28 -6.85
CA VAL A 88 -9.22 -17.35 -5.44
C VAL A 88 -8.00 -17.40 -4.53
N VAL A 89 -6.99 -18.20 -4.87
CA VAL A 89 -5.73 -18.27 -4.11
C VAL A 89 -5.02 -16.90 -4.11
N ALA A 90 -4.94 -16.24 -5.25
CA ALA A 90 -4.37 -14.91 -5.37
C ALA A 90 -5.14 -13.91 -4.50
N ALA A 91 -6.47 -13.86 -4.58
CA ALA A 91 -7.29 -12.97 -3.76
C ALA A 91 -7.05 -13.18 -2.25
N LEU A 92 -6.97 -14.43 -1.78
CA LEU A 92 -6.66 -14.73 -0.38
C LEU A 92 -5.26 -14.24 0.02
N LEU A 93 -4.26 -14.47 -0.82
CA LEU A 93 -2.88 -14.06 -0.56
C LEU A 93 -2.72 -12.53 -0.56
N PHE A 94 -3.19 -11.84 -1.60
CA PHE A 94 -3.04 -10.38 -1.71
C PHE A 94 -3.94 -9.63 -0.73
N GLY A 95 -5.14 -10.13 -0.46
CA GLY A 95 -5.99 -9.61 0.61
C GLY A 95 -5.34 -9.76 1.99
N GLY A 96 -4.77 -10.93 2.27
CA GLY A 96 -4.02 -11.20 3.50
C GLY A 96 -2.79 -10.30 3.66
N VAL A 97 -1.96 -10.18 2.63
CA VAL A 97 -0.80 -9.28 2.63
C VAL A 97 -1.22 -7.83 2.84
N SER A 98 -2.28 -7.37 2.16
CA SER A 98 -2.79 -6.01 2.35
C SER A 98 -3.33 -5.78 3.76
N LEU A 99 -3.98 -6.76 4.37
CA LEU A 99 -4.47 -6.66 5.74
C LEU A 99 -3.33 -6.64 6.76
N VAL A 100 -2.32 -7.49 6.60
CA VAL A 100 -1.14 -7.54 7.47
C VAL A 100 -0.35 -6.24 7.40
N THR A 101 -0.09 -5.73 6.20
CA THR A 101 0.65 -4.47 6.01
C THR A 101 -0.12 -3.27 6.56
N HIS A 102 -1.44 -3.22 6.37
CA HIS A 102 -2.30 -2.20 6.98
C HIS A 102 -2.29 -2.27 8.52
N SER A 103 -2.42 -3.48 9.08
CA SER A 103 -2.40 -3.69 10.52
C SER A 103 -1.06 -3.28 11.14
N ALA A 104 0.04 -3.52 10.42
CA ALA A 104 1.37 -3.07 10.85
C ALA A 104 1.48 -1.54 10.86
N LYS A 105 0.95 -0.84 9.83
CA LYS A 105 0.84 0.64 9.82
C LYS A 105 0.03 1.13 11.01
N ALA A 106 -1.22 0.66 11.14
CA ALA A 106 -2.13 1.10 12.19
C ALA A 106 -1.54 0.84 13.60
N GLY A 107 -0.89 -0.31 13.79
CA GLY A 107 -0.19 -0.63 15.04
C GLY A 107 1.01 0.28 15.32
N ALA A 108 1.81 0.62 14.30
CA ALA A 108 2.89 1.61 14.45
C ALA A 108 2.33 3.01 14.78
N ARG A 109 1.20 3.38 14.18
CA ARG A 109 0.51 4.65 14.46
C ARG A 109 0.00 4.74 15.88
N LEU A 110 -0.50 3.65 16.48
CA LEU A 110 -0.86 3.64 17.90
C LEU A 110 0.31 4.02 18.80
N LEU A 111 1.53 3.55 18.48
CA LEU A 111 2.74 3.91 19.22
C LEU A 111 3.15 5.37 18.94
N ILE A 112 3.14 5.79 17.68
CA ILE A 112 3.50 7.15 17.28
C ILE A 112 2.54 8.19 17.88
N ASN A 113 1.25 7.88 17.94
CA ASN A 113 0.19 8.74 18.48
C ASN A 113 0.27 8.93 20.00
N THR A 114 1.13 8.18 20.72
CA THR A 114 1.44 8.47 22.13
C THR A 114 2.31 9.70 22.31
N SER A 115 3.01 10.14 21.25
CA SER A 115 3.78 11.37 21.25
C SER A 115 2.87 12.59 21.00
N PRO A 116 2.94 13.65 21.82
CA PRO A 116 2.11 14.85 21.64
C PRO A 116 2.51 15.72 20.44
N GLU A 117 3.66 15.45 19.81
CA GLU A 117 4.20 16.30 18.74
C GLU A 117 3.83 15.80 17.33
N PRO A 118 3.36 16.68 16.42
CA PRO A 118 2.86 16.29 15.09
C PRO A 118 3.96 15.83 14.11
N VAL A 119 5.23 16.01 14.48
CA VAL A 119 6.39 15.76 13.61
C VAL A 119 6.52 14.28 13.27
N THR A 120 6.35 13.38 14.23
CA THR A 120 6.55 11.94 14.01
C THR A 120 5.50 11.35 13.07
N ASN A 121 4.23 11.76 13.22
CA ASN A 121 3.15 11.35 12.31
C ASN A 121 3.38 11.88 10.90
N THR A 122 3.79 13.14 10.78
CA THR A 122 4.10 13.73 9.48
C THR A 122 5.27 13.01 8.82
N ALA A 123 6.35 12.74 9.56
CA ALA A 123 7.52 12.04 9.06
C ALA A 123 7.17 10.60 8.63
N ALA A 124 6.39 9.87 9.42
CA ALA A 124 5.94 8.53 9.07
C ALA A 124 5.07 8.53 7.80
N SER A 125 4.07 9.41 7.72
CA SER A 125 3.18 9.56 6.56
C SER A 125 3.95 9.90 5.29
N VAL A 126 4.84 10.90 5.35
CA VAL A 126 5.67 11.30 4.20
C VAL A 126 6.63 10.18 3.80
N ALA A 127 7.19 9.44 4.75
CA ALA A 127 8.05 8.28 4.45
C ALA A 127 7.26 7.17 3.75
N GLU A 128 6.04 6.86 4.20
CA GLU A 128 5.16 5.88 3.55
C GLU A 128 4.87 6.27 2.09
N ASP A 129 4.53 7.54 1.85
CA ASP A 129 4.27 8.06 0.50
C ASP A 129 5.54 8.04 -0.37
N GLY A 130 6.68 8.42 0.21
CA GLY A 130 7.99 8.36 -0.44
C GLY A 130 8.38 6.94 -0.84
N ILE A 131 8.10 5.94 0.00
CA ILE A 131 8.34 4.53 -0.32
C ILE A 131 7.45 4.08 -1.49
N VAL A 132 6.18 4.49 -1.53
CA VAL A 132 5.28 4.17 -2.65
C VAL A 132 5.79 4.80 -3.94
N LEU A 133 6.10 6.10 -3.93
CA LEU A 133 6.61 6.81 -5.10
C LEU A 133 7.94 6.24 -5.58
N GLY A 134 8.88 6.00 -4.66
CA GLY A 134 10.17 5.41 -4.98
C GLY A 134 10.04 3.99 -5.53
N GLY A 135 9.15 3.18 -4.97
CA GLY A 135 8.85 1.83 -5.46
C GLY A 135 8.26 1.84 -6.86
N LEU A 136 7.29 2.72 -7.13
CA LEU A 136 6.67 2.86 -8.46
C LEU A 136 7.65 3.42 -9.50
N ALA A 137 8.46 4.40 -9.13
CA ALA A 137 9.51 4.92 -9.99
C ALA A 137 10.53 3.83 -10.34
N LEU A 138 10.95 3.03 -9.35
CA LEU A 138 11.86 1.91 -9.57
C LEU A 138 11.24 0.82 -10.44
N LEU A 139 9.94 0.52 -10.27
CA LEU A 139 9.20 -0.39 -11.14
C LEU A 139 9.19 0.11 -12.60
N GLY A 140 9.00 1.41 -12.82
CA GLY A 140 9.04 2.01 -14.16
C GLY A 140 10.41 1.94 -14.83
N VAL A 141 11.50 2.02 -14.05
CA VAL A 141 12.88 1.94 -14.58
C VAL A 141 13.34 0.49 -14.77
N SER A 142 13.12 -0.37 -13.77
CA SER A 142 13.54 -1.76 -13.79
C SER A 142 12.64 -2.63 -12.91
N PRO A 143 11.64 -3.31 -13.51
CA PRO A 143 10.75 -4.21 -12.77
C PRO A 143 11.50 -5.31 -12.01
N THR A 144 12.58 -5.84 -12.58
CA THR A 144 13.41 -6.88 -11.94
C THR A 144 14.10 -6.36 -10.68
N VAL A 145 14.71 -5.17 -10.74
CA VAL A 145 15.36 -4.58 -9.56
C VAL A 145 14.31 -4.24 -8.50
N ALA A 146 13.19 -3.66 -8.90
CA ALA A 146 12.08 -3.37 -7.99
C ALA A 146 11.58 -4.62 -7.26
N PHE A 147 11.45 -5.74 -7.97
CA PHE A 147 11.06 -7.02 -7.38
C PHE A 147 12.04 -7.48 -6.29
N PHE A 148 13.35 -7.49 -6.56
CA PHE A 148 14.34 -7.91 -5.56
C PHE A 148 14.43 -6.93 -4.39
N VAL A 149 14.33 -5.62 -4.63
CA VAL A 149 14.28 -4.60 -3.56
C VAL A 149 13.06 -4.83 -2.68
N PHE A 150 11.88 -5.06 -3.27
CA PHE A 150 10.67 -5.38 -2.54
C PHE A 150 10.83 -6.64 -1.67
N LEU A 151 11.43 -7.71 -2.21
CA LEU A 151 11.70 -8.93 -1.44
C LEU A 151 12.62 -8.69 -0.25
N VAL A 152 13.72 -7.94 -0.44
CA VAL A 152 14.66 -7.61 0.64
C VAL A 152 13.98 -6.78 1.71
N LEU A 153 13.24 -5.73 1.33
CA LEU A 153 12.52 -4.87 2.28
C LEU A 153 11.45 -5.65 3.06
N SER A 154 10.70 -6.52 2.37
CA SER A 154 9.68 -7.37 2.99
C SER A 154 10.30 -8.37 3.98
N PHE A 155 11.44 -8.96 3.63
CA PHE A 155 12.19 -9.85 4.51
C PHE A 155 12.70 -9.12 5.76
N LEU A 156 13.31 -7.94 5.59
CA LEU A 156 13.78 -7.11 6.71
C LEU A 156 12.63 -6.68 7.63
N ALA A 157 11.50 -6.27 7.05
CA ALA A 157 10.30 -5.92 7.80
C ALA A 157 9.77 -7.14 8.61
N GLY A 158 9.74 -8.33 7.98
CA GLY A 158 9.37 -9.57 8.66
C GLY A 158 10.31 -9.93 9.81
N MET A 159 11.63 -9.80 9.62
CA MET A 159 12.61 -10.01 10.69
C MET A 159 12.41 -9.04 11.86
N LEU A 160 12.16 -7.77 11.57
CA LEU A 160 11.92 -6.75 12.58
C LEU A 160 10.64 -7.07 13.37
N ALA A 161 9.55 -7.45 12.69
CA ALA A 161 8.29 -7.84 13.31
C ALA A 161 8.45 -9.06 14.24
N VAL A 162 9.19 -10.09 13.82
CA VAL A 162 9.48 -11.25 14.67
C VAL A 162 10.32 -10.85 15.89
N LYS A 163 11.31 -9.96 15.71
CA LYS A 163 12.17 -9.49 16.80
C LYS A 163 11.37 -8.69 17.83
N THR A 164 10.54 -7.75 17.40
CA THR A 164 9.69 -6.94 18.29
C THR A 164 8.69 -7.81 19.04
N TRP A 165 8.04 -8.76 18.35
CA TRP A 165 7.15 -9.74 18.98
C TRP A 165 7.83 -10.54 20.09
N LYS A 166 9.03 -11.09 19.82
CA LYS A 166 9.80 -11.84 20.82
C LYS A 166 10.19 -10.99 22.03
N LEU A 167 10.48 -9.71 21.85
CA LEU A 167 10.82 -8.79 22.94
C LEU A 167 9.61 -8.51 23.82
N LEU A 168 8.45 -8.24 23.21
CA LEU A 168 7.19 -8.02 23.95
C LEU A 168 6.81 -9.25 24.78
N TRP A 169 6.89 -10.45 24.18
CA TRP A 169 6.57 -11.70 24.88
C TRP A 169 7.48 -11.93 26.10
N ARG A 170 8.77 -11.60 25.99
CA ARG A 170 9.73 -11.75 27.09
C ARG A 170 9.53 -10.73 28.22
N GLY A 171 8.95 -9.57 27.94
CA GLY A 171 8.66 -8.56 28.96
C GLY A 171 7.36 -8.82 29.74
N MET A 172 6.54 -9.76 29.28
CA MET A 172 5.28 -10.16 29.91
C MET A 172 5.43 -11.35 30.87
N GLY A 173 6.59 -12.01 30.91
CA GLY A 173 6.91 -13.11 31.82
C GLY A 173 7.97 -12.69 32.82
#